data_AF-D6TCS6-F1
#
_entry.id   AF-D6TCS6-F1
#
_cell.length_a   1.000
_cell.length_b   1.000
_cell.length_c   1.000
_cell.angle_alpha   90.00
_cell.angle_beta   90.00
_cell.angle_gamma   90.00
#
_symmetry.space_group_name_H-M   'P 1'
#
loop_
_entity.id
_entity.type
_entity.pdbx_description
1 polymer ?
#
loop_
_entity_poly.entity_id
_entity_poly.type
_entity_poly.pdbx_seq_one_letter_code
_entity_poly.pdbx_strand_id
1 'polypeptide(L)'
;MTEDTHNDQVQKDTLNVSSLGESASFDANTFLVVPPRTFDELRIGDIFRAPSRTLTDAHSAAFQTVSADNHPIHYDVEWARKHGHSAPVVHGLQVLAFTAPGATLFPHFIGESFIA
;
A
#
# COMPACT_ATOMS: atom_id res chain seq x y z
N MET A 1 22.36 70.29 11.60
CA MET A 1 22.09 70.82 12.95
C MET A 1 20.59 70.70 13.13
N THR A 2 20.01 69.77 13.87
CA THR A 2 20.45 69.09 15.10
C THR A 2 19.78 67.70 15.22
N GLU A 3 20.36 66.87 16.09
CA GLU A 3 20.11 65.45 16.34
C GLU A 3 18.82 65.14 17.12
N ASP A 4 18.52 63.83 17.13
CA ASP A 4 17.78 63.01 18.12
C ASP A 4 16.27 63.20 18.25
N THR A 5 15.47 62.14 18.12
CA THR A 5 15.49 61.02 19.08
C THR A 5 14.95 59.72 18.46
N HIS A 6 15.65 58.62 18.77
CA HIS A 6 15.19 57.24 18.63
C HIS A 6 13.83 57.02 19.33
N ASN A 7 12.88 56.40 18.62
CA ASN A 7 11.77 55.71 19.26
C ASN A 7 11.79 54.25 18.79
N ASP A 8 12.48 53.42 19.58
CA ASP A 8 12.42 51.97 19.52
C ASP A 8 11.02 51.51 19.94
N GLN A 9 10.18 51.21 18.96
CA GLN A 9 9.01 50.35 19.15
C GLN A 9 9.08 49.25 18.09
N VAL A 10 10.10 48.39 18.23
CA VAL A 10 10.08 47.07 17.60
C VAL A 10 8.92 46.31 18.23
N GLN A 11 7.83 46.26 17.49
CA GLN A 11 6.68 45.42 17.73
C GLN A 11 7.21 43.98 17.81
N LYS A 12 7.35 43.46 19.02
CA LYS A 12 7.66 42.05 19.24
C LYS A 12 6.43 41.27 18.82
N ASP A 13 6.38 40.92 17.54
CA ASP A 13 5.51 39.88 17.00
C ASP A 13 5.89 38.58 17.71
N THR A 14 5.31 38.43 18.89
CA THR A 14 5.41 37.25 19.72
C THR A 14 4.56 36.24 18.95
N LEU A 15 5.21 35.41 18.15
CA LEU A 15 4.58 34.25 17.53
C LEU A 15 3.85 33.50 18.65
N ASN A 16 2.53 33.56 18.64
CA ASN A 16 1.71 32.86 19.61
C ASN A 16 1.77 31.37 19.28
N VAL A 17 2.74 30.67 19.89
CA VAL A 17 2.97 29.23 19.69
C VAL A 17 1.78 28.38 20.20
N SER A 18 0.78 28.99 20.85
CA SER A 18 -0.46 28.29 21.25
C SER A 18 -1.40 27.92 20.08
N SER A 19 -1.09 28.30 18.84
CA SER A 19 -1.85 27.90 17.64
C SER A 19 -1.31 26.67 16.91
N LEU A 20 -0.22 26.05 17.39
CA LEU A 20 0.14 24.71 16.98
C LEU A 20 -0.80 23.75 17.71
N GLY A 21 -1.95 23.49 17.08
CA GLY A 21 -3.01 22.65 17.62
C GLY A 21 -2.45 21.36 18.23
N GLU A 22 -3.02 20.97 19.37
CA GLU A 22 -2.80 19.67 20.00
C GLU A 22 -2.69 18.60 18.91
N SER A 23 -1.59 17.86 18.87
CA SER A 23 -1.48 16.74 17.95
C SER A 23 -2.58 15.76 18.33
N ALA A 24 -3.66 15.70 17.55
CA ALA A 24 -4.75 14.78 17.78
C ALA A 24 -4.15 13.38 17.95
N SER A 25 -4.53 12.67 19.02
CA SER A 25 -4.03 11.30 19.25
C SER A 25 -4.41 10.43 18.06
N PHE A 26 -3.50 9.58 17.59
CA PHE A 26 -3.78 8.64 16.51
C PHE A 26 -5.00 7.74 16.83
N ASP A 27 -5.97 7.69 15.92
CA ASP A 27 -7.09 6.74 15.96
C ASP A 27 -7.00 5.78 14.75
N ALA A 28 -6.71 4.51 15.04
CA ALA A 28 -6.58 3.47 14.02
C ALA A 28 -7.85 3.27 13.19
N ASN A 29 -9.03 3.53 13.75
CA ASN A 29 -10.31 3.35 13.07
C ASN A 29 -10.54 4.39 11.96
N THR A 30 -9.81 5.51 12.02
CA THR A 30 -9.89 6.58 11.02
C THR A 30 -8.71 6.57 10.04
N PHE A 31 -7.77 5.65 10.21
CA PHE A 31 -6.57 5.53 9.37
C PHE A 31 -6.78 4.57 8.19
N LEU A 32 -7.85 4.80 7.43
CA LEU A 32 -8.23 3.96 6.29
C LEU A 32 -7.57 4.44 4.99
N VAL A 33 -7.26 3.51 4.07
CA VAL A 33 -6.71 3.83 2.75
C VAL A 33 -7.75 4.56 1.88
N VAL A 34 -9.02 4.15 1.97
CA VAL A 34 -10.18 4.76 1.33
C VAL A 34 -11.39 4.72 2.28
N PRO A 35 -12.37 5.63 2.14
CA PRO A 35 -13.62 5.50 2.88
C PRO A 35 -14.34 4.19 2.50
N PRO A 36 -14.83 3.43 3.50
CA PRO A 36 -15.54 2.19 3.24
C PRO A 36 -16.91 2.46 2.62
N ARG A 37 -17.46 1.45 1.96
CA ARG A 37 -18.75 1.44 1.29
C ARG A 37 -19.54 0.21 1.72
N THR A 38 -20.81 0.42 1.98
CA THR A 38 -21.83 -0.62 2.12
C THR A 38 -22.16 -1.25 0.76
N PHE A 39 -22.89 -2.37 0.77
CA PHE A 39 -23.34 -3.02 -0.46
C PHE A 39 -24.17 -2.09 -1.36
N ASP A 40 -25.07 -1.28 -0.78
CA ASP A 40 -25.96 -0.38 -1.52
C ASP A 40 -25.22 0.82 -2.17
N GLU A 41 -23.98 1.09 -1.75
CA GLU A 41 -23.13 2.15 -2.30
C GLU A 41 -22.25 1.66 -3.46
N LEU A 42 -22.15 0.34 -3.65
CA LEU A 42 -21.47 -0.24 -4.80
C LEU A 42 -22.29 -0.04 -6.08
N ARG A 43 -21.59 0.22 -7.18
CA ARG A 43 -22.22 0.41 -8.49
C ARG A 43 -21.68 -0.61 -9.48
N ILE A 44 -22.56 -1.13 -10.34
CA ILE A 44 -22.13 -1.93 -11.48
C ILE A 44 -21.16 -1.10 -12.31
N GLY A 45 -20.00 -1.69 -12.61
CA GLY A 45 -18.90 -1.01 -13.30
C GLY A 45 -17.87 -0.38 -12.37
N ASP A 46 -18.00 -0.48 -11.04
CA ASP A 46 -16.90 -0.19 -10.11
C ASP A 46 -15.68 -1.07 -10.45
N ILE A 47 -14.48 -0.46 -10.49
CA ILE A 47 -13.22 -1.13 -10.85
C ILE A 47 -12.25 -1.03 -9.68
N PHE A 48 -11.81 -2.18 -9.18
CA PHE A 48 -10.80 -2.30 -8.12
C PHE A 48 -9.52 -2.88 -8.71
N ARG A 49 -8.51 -2.03 -8.91
CA ARG A 49 -7.25 -2.43 -9.55
C ARG A 49 -6.30 -3.04 -8.53
N ALA A 50 -5.65 -4.15 -8.90
CA ALA A 50 -4.49 -4.65 -8.18
C ALA A 50 -3.28 -3.75 -8.47
N PRO A 51 -2.45 -3.43 -7.45
CA PRO A 51 -1.18 -2.77 -7.70
C PRO A 51 -0.24 -3.71 -8.49
N SER A 52 0.55 -3.12 -9.39
CA SER A 52 1.63 -3.84 -10.06
C SER A 52 2.74 -4.19 -9.08
N ARG A 53 3.39 -5.35 -9.29
CA ARG A 53 4.56 -5.78 -8.52
C ARG A 53 5.50 -6.58 -9.40
N THR A 54 6.80 -6.38 -9.19
CA THR A 54 7.83 -7.24 -9.78
C THR A 54 7.92 -8.52 -8.96
N LEU A 55 7.77 -9.67 -9.62
CA LEU A 55 7.94 -10.96 -8.97
C LEU A 55 9.42 -11.26 -8.80
N THR A 56 9.74 -11.80 -7.62
CA THR A 56 11.08 -12.22 -7.22
C THR A 56 11.06 -13.68 -6.81
N ASP A 57 12.24 -14.27 -6.67
CA ASP A 57 12.45 -15.60 -6.08
C ASP A 57 11.74 -15.78 -4.73
N ALA A 58 11.72 -14.75 -3.87
CA ALA A 58 11.03 -14.77 -2.58
C ALA A 58 9.53 -15.07 -2.72
N HIS A 59 8.88 -14.57 -3.77
CA HIS A 59 7.46 -14.86 -4.00
C HIS A 59 7.24 -16.33 -4.37
N SER A 60 8.10 -16.88 -5.24
CA SER A 60 8.07 -18.30 -5.62
C SER A 60 8.37 -19.22 -4.44
N ALA A 61 9.32 -18.85 -3.59
CA ALA A 61 9.68 -19.60 -2.38
C ALA A 61 8.56 -19.58 -1.32
N ALA A 62 7.92 -18.43 -1.12
CA ALA A 62 6.75 -18.34 -0.23
C ALA A 62 5.60 -19.23 -0.73
N PHE A 63 5.34 -19.24 -2.03
CA PHE A 63 4.31 -20.10 -2.60
C PHE A 63 4.69 -21.59 -2.54
N GLN A 64 5.97 -21.93 -2.74
CA GLN A 64 6.49 -23.29 -2.55
C GLN A 64 6.17 -23.84 -1.17
N THR A 65 6.42 -23.01 -0.15
CA THR A 65 6.31 -23.39 1.25
C THR A 65 4.89 -23.86 1.58
N VAL A 66 3.88 -23.25 0.96
CA VAL A 66 2.47 -23.61 1.18
C VAL A 66 1.94 -24.64 0.21
N SER A 67 2.39 -24.65 -1.04
CA SER A 67 1.87 -25.54 -2.09
C SER A 67 2.58 -26.88 -2.18
N ALA A 68 3.82 -26.97 -1.69
CA ALA A 68 4.74 -28.08 -1.89
C ALA A 68 5.01 -28.45 -3.36
N ASP A 69 4.72 -27.55 -4.30
CA ASP A 69 5.08 -27.73 -5.70
C ASP A 69 6.59 -27.50 -5.87
N ASN A 70 7.32 -28.59 -6.08
CA ASN A 70 8.78 -28.60 -6.16
C ASN A 70 9.29 -28.81 -7.58
N HIS A 71 8.45 -28.58 -8.61
CA HIS A 71 8.89 -28.78 -9.98
C HIS A 71 10.07 -27.83 -10.32
N PRO A 72 11.18 -28.31 -10.91
CA PRO A 72 12.41 -27.52 -11.06
C PRO A 72 12.26 -26.28 -11.94
N ILE A 73 11.23 -26.21 -12.81
CA ILE A 73 10.94 -25.01 -13.61
C ILE A 73 10.79 -23.73 -12.77
N HIS A 74 10.42 -23.86 -11.49
CA HIS A 74 10.13 -22.74 -10.62
C HIS A 74 11.37 -22.17 -9.89
N TYR A 75 12.50 -22.89 -9.88
CA TYR A 75 13.67 -22.54 -9.04
C TYR A 75 15.03 -22.82 -9.68
N ASP A 76 15.12 -23.81 -10.56
CA ASP A 76 16.39 -24.20 -11.20
C ASP A 76 16.57 -23.41 -12.49
N VAL A 77 17.52 -22.47 -12.45
CA VAL A 77 17.86 -21.59 -13.57
C VAL A 77 18.37 -22.39 -14.78
N GLU A 78 19.17 -23.44 -14.56
CA GLU A 78 19.74 -24.23 -15.64
C GLU A 78 18.69 -25.16 -16.25
N TRP A 79 17.81 -25.74 -15.42
CA TRP A 79 16.65 -26.46 -15.90
C TRP A 79 15.76 -25.55 -16.75
N ALA A 80 15.43 -24.35 -16.27
CA ALA A 80 14.61 -23.39 -17.01
C ALA A 80 15.23 -23.00 -18.36
N ARG A 81 16.55 -22.70 -18.38
CA ARG A 81 17.30 -22.38 -19.61
C ARG A 81 17.30 -23.52 -20.62
N LYS A 82 17.53 -24.75 -20.17
CA LYS A 82 17.47 -25.95 -21.02
C LYS A 82 16.08 -26.15 -21.66
N HIS A 83 15.04 -25.64 -21.02
CA HIS A 83 13.66 -25.70 -21.50
C HIS A 83 13.18 -24.39 -22.15
N GLY A 84 14.10 -23.51 -22.56
CA GLY A 84 13.78 -22.34 -23.38
C GLY A 84 13.31 -21.10 -22.62
N HIS A 85 13.43 -21.08 -21.30
CA HIS A 85 13.10 -19.91 -20.49
C HIS A 85 14.35 -19.11 -20.13
N SER A 86 14.24 -17.78 -20.11
CA SER A 86 15.34 -16.89 -19.70
C SER A 86 15.61 -16.92 -18.19
N ALA A 87 14.61 -17.36 -17.41
CA ALA A 87 14.64 -17.48 -15.96
C ALA A 87 13.58 -18.52 -15.50
N PRO A 88 13.60 -18.96 -14.24
CA PRO A 88 12.54 -19.78 -13.69
C PRO A 88 11.14 -19.15 -13.84
N VAL A 89 10.13 -19.97 -14.10
CA VAL A 89 8.74 -19.53 -14.31
C VAL A 89 7.99 -19.65 -12.99
N VAL A 90 7.11 -18.70 -12.67
CA VAL A 90 6.28 -18.76 -11.45
C VAL A 90 5.17 -19.81 -11.57
N HIS A 91 4.69 -20.35 -10.44
CA HIS A 91 3.62 -21.34 -10.43
C HIS A 91 2.33 -20.79 -11.06
N GLY A 92 1.64 -21.62 -11.84
CA GLY A 92 0.34 -21.22 -12.41
C GLY A 92 -0.67 -20.84 -11.32
N LEU A 93 -0.73 -21.62 -10.23
CA LEU A 93 -1.62 -21.33 -9.10
C LEU A 93 -1.20 -20.07 -8.32
N GLN A 94 0.09 -19.74 -8.28
CA GLN A 94 0.57 -18.48 -7.70
C GLN A 94 0.10 -17.28 -8.52
N VAL A 95 0.10 -17.37 -9.85
CA VAL A 95 -0.46 -16.31 -10.72
C VAL A 95 -1.94 -16.12 -10.45
N LEU A 96 -2.71 -17.21 -10.32
CA LEU A 96 -4.14 -17.13 -9.97
C LEU A 96 -4.35 -16.52 -8.57
N ALA A 97 -3.53 -16.88 -7.59
CA ALA A 97 -3.61 -16.30 -6.25
C ALA A 97 -3.44 -14.77 -6.26
N PHE A 98 -2.62 -14.24 -7.18
CA PHE A 98 -2.45 -12.79 -7.34
C PHE A 98 -3.64 -12.05 -7.95
N THR A 99 -4.62 -12.76 -8.51
CA THR A 99 -5.86 -12.16 -9.02
C THR A 99 -7.01 -12.19 -8.01
N ALA A 100 -6.79 -12.72 -6.81
CA ALA A 100 -7.82 -12.72 -5.77
C ALA A 100 -8.26 -11.28 -5.44
N PRO A 101 -9.54 -11.04 -5.10
CA PRO A 101 -10.01 -9.70 -4.72
C PRO A 101 -9.19 -9.06 -3.59
N GLY A 102 -8.69 -9.90 -2.68
CA GLY A 102 -7.77 -9.51 -1.59
C GLY A 102 -6.48 -8.83 -2.04
N ALA A 103 -6.05 -9.04 -3.30
CA ALA A 103 -4.87 -8.41 -3.89
C ALA A 103 -5.19 -7.06 -4.58
N THR A 104 -6.40 -6.54 -4.44
CA THR A 104 -6.85 -5.26 -5.03
C THR A 104 -7.22 -4.24 -3.95
N LEU A 105 -7.68 -3.05 -4.34
CA LEU A 105 -8.28 -2.11 -3.40
C LEU A 105 -9.64 -2.56 -2.82
N PHE A 106 -10.26 -3.60 -3.38
CA PHE A 106 -11.60 -4.03 -3.00
C PHE A 106 -11.80 -4.23 -1.48
N PRO A 107 -10.93 -4.93 -0.73
CA PRO A 107 -11.13 -5.13 0.71
C PRO A 107 -11.10 -3.83 1.50
N HIS A 108 -10.33 -2.82 1.04
CA HIS A 108 -10.30 -1.50 1.68
C HIS A 108 -11.60 -0.72 1.47
N PHE A 109 -12.30 -0.96 0.36
CA PHE A 109 -13.64 -0.40 0.15
C PHE A 109 -14.70 -1.12 0.96
N ILE A 110 -14.63 -2.43 1.14
CA ILE A 110 -15.67 -3.17 1.87
C ILE A 110 -15.50 -3.06 3.39
N GLY A 111 -14.27 -2.87 3.88
CA GLY A 111 -14.00 -2.66 5.30
C GLY A 111 -14.56 -3.79 6.17
N GLU A 112 -15.21 -3.43 7.28
CA GLU A 112 -15.77 -4.40 8.24
C GLU A 112 -16.92 -5.23 7.67
N SER A 113 -17.64 -4.74 6.64
CA SER A 113 -18.71 -5.49 5.97
C SER A 113 -18.21 -6.74 5.25
N PHE A 114 -16.90 -6.98 5.20
CA PHE A 114 -16.32 -8.19 4.62
C PHE A 114 -16.44 -9.41 5.55
N ILE A 115 -16.65 -9.19 6.86
CA ILE A 115 -16.61 -10.22 7.91
C ILE A 115 -18.01 -10.48 8.50
N ALA A 116 -18.97 -9.58 8.28
CA ALA A 116 -20.28 -9.56 8.94
C ALA A 116 -21.45 -9.59 7.94
#